data_AF-A0A0X3TJM7-F1
#
_entry.id   AF-A0A0X3TJM7-F1
#
_cell.length_a   1.000
_cell.length_b   1.000
_cell.length_c   1.000
_cell.angle_alpha   90.00
_cell.angle_beta   90.00
_cell.angle_gamma   90.00
#
_symmetry.space_group_name_H-M   'P 1'
#
loop_
_entity.id
_entity.type
_entity.pdbx_description
1 polymer ?
#
loop_
_entity_poly.entity_id
_entity_poly.type
_entity_poly.pdbx_seq_one_letter_code
_entity_poly.pdbx_strand_id
1 'polypeptide(L)'
;MKKLFVSAAVVATMSLAACSTNQTKDLTSYDDIISEAASIHAEAAKDGYVWKQKKMKKAYVDHYIALAEEAKKKGDDATAMKYAKEALKSANAEVNQEVKYADIQPGWIKK
;
A
#
# COMPACT_ATOMS: atom_id res chain seq x y z
N MET A 1 23.84 23.33 -30.23
CA MET A 1 22.94 22.34 -29.60
C MET A 1 23.39 22.06 -28.17
N LYS A 2 22.66 22.56 -27.17
CA LYS A 2 22.86 22.18 -25.76
C LYS A 2 21.49 21.73 -25.24
N LYS A 3 21.30 20.41 -25.10
CA LYS A 3 20.10 19.82 -24.49
C LYS A 3 20.30 19.84 -22.99
N LEU A 4 19.58 20.72 -22.28
CA LEU A 4 19.49 20.67 -20.82
C LEU A 4 18.22 19.90 -20.49
N PHE A 5 18.37 18.63 -20.13
CA PHE A 5 17.34 17.89 -19.41
C PHE A 5 17.38 18.38 -17.96
N VAL A 6 16.47 19.28 -17.60
CA VAL A 6 16.23 19.64 -16.21
C VAL A 6 15.11 18.75 -15.71
N SER A 7 15.53 17.67 -15.07
CA SER A 7 14.70 16.77 -14.28
C SER A 7 14.05 17.57 -13.15
N ALA A 8 12.78 17.91 -13.27
CA ALA A 8 12.01 18.43 -12.14
C ALA A 8 11.75 17.25 -11.20
N ALA A 9 12.49 17.20 -10.10
CA ALA A 9 12.19 16.35 -8.96
C ALA A 9 10.84 16.78 -8.39
N VAL A 10 9.80 15.98 -8.63
CA VAL A 10 8.54 16.11 -7.89
C VAL A 10 8.84 15.62 -6.48
N VAL A 11 9.16 16.55 -5.58
CA VAL A 11 9.12 16.30 -4.15
C VAL A 11 7.64 16.17 -3.82
N ALA A 12 7.13 14.95 -3.84
CA ALA A 12 5.86 14.63 -3.21
C ALA A 12 6.05 14.82 -1.70
N THR A 13 5.83 16.03 -1.21
CA THR A 13 5.58 16.25 0.21
C THR A 13 4.26 15.56 0.53
N MET A 14 4.30 14.26 0.78
CA MET A 14 3.21 13.54 1.42
C MET A 14 3.14 14.10 2.84
N SER A 15 2.26 15.09 3.02
CA SER A 15 1.82 15.52 4.33
C SER A 15 1.30 14.29 5.07
N LEU A 16 2.13 13.80 5.99
CA LEU A 16 1.81 12.84 7.04
C LEU A 16 0.73 13.46 7.94
N ALA A 17 -0.51 13.51 7.46
CA ALA A 17 -1.66 13.74 8.33
C ALA A 17 -1.93 12.43 9.06
N ALA A 18 -1.58 12.43 10.34
CA ALA A 18 -1.71 11.33 11.25
C ALA A 18 -3.16 10.82 11.38
N CYS A 19 -3.28 9.50 11.44
CA CYS A 19 -4.12 8.71 12.34
C CYS A 19 -5.46 9.31 12.82
N SER A 20 -6.58 8.79 12.31
CA SER A 20 -7.71 8.42 13.18
C SER A 20 -8.75 7.58 12.44
N THR A 21 -8.98 6.39 12.98
CA THR A 21 -10.24 5.64 12.97
C THR A 21 -10.59 4.88 11.70
N ASN A 22 -10.62 3.55 11.86
CA ASN A 22 -11.32 2.54 11.04
C ASN A 22 -12.80 2.90 10.81
N GLN A 23 -13.08 3.96 10.06
CA GLN A 23 -14.36 4.12 9.39
C GLN A 23 -14.24 3.37 8.07
N THR A 24 -15.14 2.41 7.86
CA THR A 24 -15.48 1.93 6.52
C THR A 24 -15.98 3.12 5.70
N LYS A 25 -15.05 3.93 5.20
CA LYS A 25 -15.33 4.91 4.18
C LYS A 25 -15.63 4.09 2.94
N ASP A 26 -16.73 4.40 2.26
CA ASP A 26 -16.94 3.95 0.88
C ASP A 26 -15.83 4.60 0.02
N LEU A 27 -14.65 3.98 0.04
CA LEU A 27 -13.49 4.35 -0.73
C LEU A 27 -13.83 4.04 -2.19
N THR A 28 -14.30 5.07 -2.89
CA THR A 28 -14.71 4.96 -4.30
C THR A 28 -13.77 5.69 -5.24
N SER A 29 -12.95 6.62 -4.73
CA SER A 29 -11.96 7.34 -5.51
C SER A 29 -10.63 6.61 -5.57
N TYR A 30 -9.90 6.78 -6.68
CA TYR A 30 -8.58 6.16 -6.89
C TYR A 30 -7.57 6.62 -5.84
N ASP A 31 -7.50 7.93 -5.58
CA ASP A 31 -6.51 8.52 -4.68
C ASP A 31 -6.75 8.09 -3.23
N ASP A 32 -8.01 8.02 -2.81
CA ASP A 32 -8.34 7.55 -1.45
C ASP A 32 -7.94 6.08 -1.26
N ILE A 33 -8.18 5.23 -2.26
CA ILE A 33 -7.81 3.80 -2.21
C ILE A 33 -6.28 3.62 -2.16
N ILE A 34 -5.53 4.37 -2.97
CA ILE A 34 -4.06 4.30 -2.97
C ILE A 34 -3.50 4.82 -1.65
N SER A 35 -4.02 5.94 -1.15
CA SER A 35 -3.60 6.52 0.13
C SER A 35 -3.86 5.55 1.29
N GLU A 36 -5.03 4.91 1.32
CA GLU A 36 -5.38 3.93 2.34
C GLU A 36 -4.46 2.70 2.26
N ALA A 37 -4.27 2.14 1.06
CA ALA A 37 -3.39 0.99 0.85
C ALA A 37 -1.95 1.28 1.32
N ALA A 38 -1.42 2.46 1.01
CA ALA A 38 -0.10 2.89 1.45
C ALA A 38 -0.01 3.06 2.98
N SER A 39 -1.06 3.61 3.61
CA SER A 39 -1.12 3.78 5.06
C SER A 39 -1.11 2.43 5.79
N ILE A 40 -1.97 1.50 5.40
CA ILE A 40 -2.06 0.15 5.99
C ILE A 40 -0.75 -0.62 5.77
N HIS A 41 -0.17 -0.51 4.58
CA HIS A 41 1.12 -1.14 4.29
C HIS A 41 2.26 -0.61 5.18
N ALA A 42 2.27 0.71 5.43
CA ALA A 42 3.24 1.33 6.33
C ALA A 42 3.05 0.92 7.79
N GLU A 43 1.83 0.59 8.22
CA GLU A 43 1.55 -0.02 9.51
C GLU A 43 2.13 -1.44 9.58
N ALA A 44 1.74 -2.32 8.65
CA ALA A 44 2.29 -3.68 8.57
C ALA A 44 3.83 -3.72 8.48
N ALA A 45 4.45 -2.71 7.88
CA ALA A 45 5.91 -2.59 7.80
C ALA A 45 6.58 -2.35 9.16
N LYS A 46 5.93 -1.63 10.08
CA LYS A 46 6.45 -1.42 11.44
C LYS A 46 6.50 -2.72 12.23
N ASP A 47 5.51 -3.57 12.01
CA ASP A 47 5.32 -4.82 12.75
C ASP A 47 5.93 -6.05 12.02
N GLY A 48 6.54 -5.83 10.85
CA GLY A 48 7.27 -6.86 10.10
C GLY A 48 6.38 -7.82 9.30
N TYR A 49 5.11 -7.47 9.09
CA TYR A 49 4.11 -8.28 8.40
C TYR A 49 4.01 -8.01 6.89
N VAL A 50 4.98 -7.32 6.30
CA VAL A 50 5.01 -7.03 4.86
C VAL A 50 5.21 -8.29 4.02
N TRP A 51 4.31 -8.49 3.07
CA TRP A 51 4.34 -9.62 2.14
C TRP A 51 5.14 -9.29 0.90
N LYS A 52 6.12 -10.14 0.58
CA LYS A 52 7.00 -10.00 -0.58
C LYS A 52 7.17 -11.31 -1.31
N GLN A 53 7.04 -11.29 -2.64
CA GLN A 53 7.38 -12.47 -3.44
C GLN A 53 8.90 -12.62 -3.52
N LYS A 54 9.42 -13.80 -3.18
CA LYS A 54 10.87 -14.10 -3.14
C LYS A 54 11.62 -13.67 -4.41
N LYS A 55 11.00 -13.79 -5.59
CA LYS A 55 11.60 -13.44 -6.89
C LYS A 55 11.35 -12.00 -7.35
N MET A 56 10.30 -11.33 -6.87
CA MET A 56 9.96 -9.97 -7.33
C MET A 56 10.82 -8.88 -6.67
N LYS A 57 11.45 -9.17 -5.53
CA LYS A 57 12.22 -8.21 -4.71
C LYS A 57 11.41 -6.99 -4.22
N LYS A 58 10.12 -6.89 -4.53
CA LYS A 58 9.19 -5.84 -4.13
C LYS A 58 8.08 -6.42 -3.25
N ALA A 59 7.55 -5.61 -2.35
CA ALA A 59 6.32 -5.93 -1.64
C ALA A 59 5.14 -5.99 -2.63
N TYR A 60 4.12 -6.80 -2.31
CA TYR A 60 2.95 -6.94 -3.17
C TYR A 60 2.17 -5.62 -3.27
N VAL A 61 2.02 -4.89 -2.17
CA VAL A 61 1.33 -3.59 -2.16
C VAL A 61 2.05 -2.59 -3.08
N ASP A 62 3.37 -2.40 -2.91
CA ASP A 62 4.18 -1.53 -3.77
C ASP A 62 4.09 -1.89 -5.25
N HIS A 63 4.03 -3.19 -5.55
CA HIS A 63 3.89 -3.64 -6.93
C HIS A 63 2.57 -3.20 -7.54
N TYR A 64 1.45 -3.39 -6.83
CA TYR A 64 0.13 -3.01 -7.33
C TYR A 64 -0.05 -1.49 -7.40
N ILE A 65 0.50 -0.73 -6.44
CA ILE A 65 0.51 0.74 -6.53
C ILE A 65 1.25 1.18 -7.80
N ALA A 66 2.42 0.62 -8.09
CA ALA A 66 3.17 0.96 -9.30
C ALA A 66 2.41 0.62 -10.60
N LEU A 67 1.72 -0.53 -10.65
CA LEU A 67 0.87 -0.88 -11.79
C LEU A 67 -0.34 0.05 -11.94
N ALA A 68 -0.93 0.47 -10.82
CA ALA A 68 -2.04 1.41 -10.79
C ALA A 68 -1.63 2.79 -11.32
N GLU A 69 -0.48 3.30 -10.88
CA GLU A 69 0.10 4.55 -11.40
C GLU A 69 0.44 4.46 -12.89
N GLU A 70 1.00 3.34 -13.35
CA GLU A 70 1.33 3.15 -14.76
C GLU A 70 0.08 3.16 -15.65
N ALA A 71 -0.98 2.49 -15.21
CA ALA A 71 -2.28 2.52 -15.89
C ALA A 71 -2.87 3.94 -15.90
N LYS A 72 -2.80 4.66 -14.78
CA LYS A 72 -3.30 6.04 -14.67
C LYS A 72 -2.55 6.98 -15.62
N LYS A 73 -1.22 6.85 -15.73
CA LYS A 73 -0.38 7.61 -16.68
C LYS A 73 -0.74 7.34 -18.15
N LYS A 74 -1.27 6.15 -18.45
CA LYS A 74 -1.76 5.76 -19.78
C LYS A 74 -3.22 6.19 -20.03
N GLY A 75 -3.89 6.78 -19.05
CA GLY A 75 -5.32 7.13 -19.12
C GLY A 75 -6.26 5.92 -19.01
N ASP A 76 -5.76 4.77 -18.56
CA ASP A 76 -6.56 3.57 -18.34
C ASP A 76 -7.08 3.53 -16.90
N ASP A 77 -8.15 4.29 -16.67
CA ASP A 77 -8.75 4.46 -15.35
C ASP A 77 -9.34 3.17 -14.78
N ALA A 78 -9.87 2.29 -15.64
CA ALA A 78 -10.43 1.00 -15.22
C ALA A 78 -9.34 0.08 -14.68
N THR A 79 -8.22 -0.03 -15.40
CA THR A 79 -7.07 -0.83 -14.96
C THR A 79 -6.39 -0.19 -13.74
N ALA A 80 -6.29 1.14 -13.69
CA ALA A 80 -5.76 1.85 -12.52
C ALA A 80 -6.58 1.54 -11.26
N MET A 81 -7.91 1.65 -11.35
CA MET A 81 -8.82 1.34 -10.25
C MET A 81 -8.73 -0.14 -9.83
N LYS A 82 -8.62 -1.06 -10.79
CA LYS A 82 -8.44 -2.49 -10.50
C LYS A 82 -7.18 -2.73 -9.67
N TYR A 83 -6.04 -2.16 -10.08
CA TYR A 83 -4.79 -2.34 -9.35
C TYR A 83 -4.76 -1.61 -8.00
N ALA A 84 -5.39 -0.44 -7.89
CA ALA A 84 -5.57 0.24 -6.61
C ALA A 84 -6.32 -0.64 -5.60
N LYS A 85 -7.40 -1.31 -6.03
CA LYS A 85 -8.16 -2.25 -5.18
C LYS A 85 -7.33 -3.48 -4.79
N GLU A 86 -6.50 -4.01 -5.69
CA GLU A 86 -5.59 -5.12 -5.35
C GLU A 86 -4.50 -4.70 -4.35
N ALA A 87 -4.01 -3.46 -4.44
CA ALA A 87 -3.09 -2.90 -3.44
C ALA A 87 -3.77 -2.83 -2.07
N LEU A 88 -4.98 -2.27 -1.99
CA LEU A 88 -5.75 -2.17 -0.75
C LEU A 88 -6.09 -3.54 -0.16
N LYS A 89 -6.48 -4.50 -1.00
CA LYS A 89 -6.74 -5.89 -0.58
C LYS A 89 -5.48 -6.54 0.00
N SER A 90 -4.33 -6.33 -0.64
CA SER A 90 -3.04 -6.87 -0.18
C SER A 90 -2.63 -6.25 1.15
N ALA A 91 -2.74 -4.92 1.30
CA ALA A 91 -2.40 -4.22 2.54
C ALA A 91 -3.29 -4.67 3.71
N ASN A 92 -4.60 -4.77 3.49
CA ASN A 92 -5.54 -5.31 4.49
C ASN A 92 -5.17 -6.73 4.91
N ALA A 93 -4.67 -7.55 3.99
CA ALA A 93 -4.27 -8.92 4.30
C ALA A 93 -3.01 -8.99 5.18
N GLU A 94 -2.06 -8.05 4.99
CA GLU A 94 -0.86 -7.93 5.82
C GLU A 94 -1.22 -7.63 7.29
N VAL A 95 -2.07 -6.62 7.54
CA VAL A 95 -2.51 -6.26 8.91
C VAL A 95 -3.49 -7.30 9.49
N ASN A 96 -4.36 -7.90 8.68
CA ASN A 96 -5.25 -8.96 9.20
C ASN A 96 -4.46 -10.18 9.69
N GLN A 97 -3.30 -10.49 9.10
CA GLN A 97 -2.43 -11.53 9.61
C GLN A 97 -1.89 -11.19 11.00
N GLU A 98 -1.45 -9.96 11.21
CA GLU A 98 -1.03 -9.47 12.52
C GLU A 98 -2.16 -9.60 13.55
N VAL A 99 -3.32 -9.02 13.26
CA VAL A 99 -4.48 -9.01 14.17
C VAL A 99 -4.95 -10.42 14.50
N LYS A 100 -5.03 -11.31 13.51
CA LYS A 100 -5.52 -12.68 13.70
C LYS A 100 -4.62 -13.52 14.61
N TYR A 101 -3.34 -13.18 14.69
CA TYR A 101 -2.36 -13.94 15.45
C TYR A 101 -1.81 -13.20 16.68
N ALA A 102 -2.32 -12.01 16.97
CA ALA A 102 -1.89 -11.18 18.10
C ALA A 102 -2.00 -11.90 19.46
N ASP A 103 -3.04 -12.71 19.64
CA ASP A 103 -3.29 -13.43 20.90
C ASP A 103 -2.74 -14.87 20.93
N ILE A 104 -2.04 -15.31 19.87
CA ILE A 104 -1.42 -16.63 19.88
C ILE A 104 -0.19 -16.59 20.78
N GLN A 105 -0.34 -17.20 21.95
CA GLN A 105 0.79 -17.48 22.83
C GLN A 105 1.50 -18.77 22.39
N PRO A 106 2.83 -18.84 22.53
CA PRO A 106 3.55 -20.08 22.38
C PRO A 106 3.01 -21.16 23.31
N GLY A 107 2.88 -22.39 22.82
CA GLY A 107 2.26 -23.50 23.56
C GLY A 107 2.98 -23.91 24.86
N TRP A 108 4.17 -23.37 25.13
CA TRP A 108 4.91 -23.58 26.37
C TRP A 108 4.58 -22.57 27.49
N ILE A 109 3.80 -21.52 27.19
CA ILE A 109 3.25 -20.62 28.22
C ILE A 109 2.01 -21.31 28.81
N LYS A 110 2.13 -21.81 30.05
CA LYS A 110 0.99 -22.37 30.80
C LYS A 110 0.01 -21.23 31.15
N LYS A 111 -1.27 -21.44 30.89
CA LYS A 111 -2.37 -20.55 31.31
C LYS A 111 -2.50 -20.51 32.83
#